data_AF-A0A2E0THN9-F1
#
_entry.id   AF-A0A2E0THN9-F1
#
_cell.length_a   1.000
_cell.length_b   1.000
_cell.length_c   1.000
_cell.angle_alpha   90.00
_cell.angle_beta   90.00
_cell.angle_gamma   90.00
#
_symmetry.space_group_name_H-M   'P 1'
#
loop_
_entity.id
_entity.type
_entity.pdbx_description
1 polymer ?
#
loop_
_entity_poly.entity_id
_entity_poly.type
_entity_poly.pdbx_seq_one_letter_code
_entity_poly.pdbx_strand_id
1 'polypeptide(L)'
;MSTDLDAARTSWAELDAVDDTLVQAVAAAFALVATADRELADAEVDRFLQVLADDPAFEAVDASAIGPQFRALAQAVLDRPEEGWLVALSRLQKVEPERIDHVIRAAQIAIVADGALHPQEEAALRRICEALGIDPDAA
;
A
#
# COMPACT_ATOMS: atom_id res chain seq x y z
N MET A 1 -6.12 -10.80 36.55
CA MET A 1 -4.73 -10.58 36.11
C MET A 1 -4.40 -11.72 35.14
N SER A 2 -4.61 -11.49 33.85
CA SER A 2 -4.05 -12.29 32.76
C SER A 2 -3.69 -11.27 31.69
N THR A 3 -2.40 -11.12 31.50
CA THR A 3 -1.69 -10.15 30.69
C THR A 3 -1.69 -10.61 29.22
N ASP A 4 -1.66 -9.63 28.31
CA ASP A 4 -1.16 -9.74 26.92
C ASP A 4 -1.94 -10.59 25.91
N LEU A 5 -3.08 -10.08 25.45
CA LEU A 5 -3.60 -10.34 24.08
C LEU A 5 -4.03 -9.03 23.39
N ASP A 6 -3.39 -7.91 23.70
CA ASP A 6 -3.35 -6.79 22.75
C ASP A 6 -2.20 -7.11 21.77
N ALA A 7 -2.46 -8.02 20.83
CA ALA A 7 -1.71 -8.01 19.58
C ALA A 7 -1.82 -6.56 19.06
N ALA A 8 -0.68 -5.91 18.85
CA ALA A 8 -0.58 -4.48 18.57
C ALA A 8 -1.50 -4.09 17.40
N ARG A 9 -2.74 -3.69 17.72
CA ARG A 9 -3.64 -3.10 16.73
C ARG A 9 -3.02 -1.77 16.36
N THR A 10 -2.46 -1.68 15.16
CA THR A 10 -2.01 -0.41 14.58
C THR A 10 -3.08 0.65 14.84
N SER A 11 -2.72 1.68 15.60
CA SER A 11 -3.61 2.78 15.86
C SER A 11 -3.69 3.66 14.62
N TRP A 12 -4.86 4.23 14.34
CA TRP A 12 -5.01 5.13 13.19
C TRP A 12 -4.10 6.36 13.29
N ALA A 13 -3.71 6.75 14.52
CA ALA A 13 -2.77 7.84 14.76
C ALA A 13 -1.34 7.51 14.30
N GLU A 14 -0.89 6.26 14.42
CA GLU A 14 0.42 5.84 13.91
C GLU A 14 0.46 5.88 12.38
N LEU A 15 -0.69 5.66 11.73
CA LEU A 15 -0.85 5.77 10.28
C LEU A 15 -0.88 7.21 9.77
N ASP A 16 -1.06 8.18 10.67
CA ASP A 16 -1.02 9.61 10.36
C ASP A 16 0.34 10.26 10.70
N ALA A 17 1.32 9.49 11.18
CA ALA A 17 2.61 10.02 11.63
C ALA A 17 3.52 10.53 10.49
N VAL A 18 3.25 10.13 9.25
CA VAL A 18 4.01 10.54 8.07
C VAL A 18 3.28 11.66 7.35
N ASP A 19 3.82 12.88 7.29
CA ASP A 19 3.15 14.02 6.63
C ASP A 19 3.26 14.00 5.08
N ASP A 20 4.03 13.10 4.50
CA ASP A 20 4.18 12.99 3.05
C ASP A 20 3.05 12.17 2.41
N THR A 21 2.19 12.84 1.65
CA THR A 21 1.03 12.24 0.98
C THR A 21 1.42 11.20 -0.08
N LEU A 22 2.58 11.35 -0.73
CA LEU A 22 3.05 10.37 -1.70
C LEU A 22 3.55 9.11 -1.01
N VAL A 23 4.30 9.25 0.09
CA VAL A 23 4.70 8.09 0.92
C VAL A 23 3.48 7.35 1.43
N GLN A 24 2.49 8.06 1.96
CA GLN A 24 1.23 7.46 2.43
C GLN A 24 0.50 6.71 1.31
N ALA A 25 0.42 7.29 0.11
CA ALA A 25 -0.30 6.70 -1.01
C ALA A 25 0.41 5.50 -1.63
N VAL A 26 1.74 5.57 -1.78
CA VAL A 26 2.56 4.44 -2.25
C VAL A 26 2.47 3.27 -1.28
N ALA A 27 2.60 3.54 0.02
CA ALA A 27 2.41 2.52 1.05
C ALA A 27 1.00 1.93 1.03
N ALA A 28 -0.03 2.75 0.81
CA ALA A 28 -1.42 2.29 0.72
C ALA A 28 -1.68 1.43 -0.52
N ALA A 29 -1.21 1.85 -1.70
CA ALA A 29 -1.35 1.08 -2.93
C ALA A 29 -0.67 -0.29 -2.80
N PHE A 30 0.53 -0.32 -2.22
CA PHE A 30 1.23 -1.57 -1.96
C PHE A 30 0.45 -2.45 -0.97
N ALA A 31 0.02 -1.90 0.17
CA ALA A 31 -0.73 -2.66 1.18
C ALA A 31 -2.01 -3.29 0.62
N LEU A 32 -2.74 -2.58 -0.25
CA LEU A 32 -3.97 -3.08 -0.86
C LEU A 32 -3.74 -4.24 -1.83
N VAL A 33 -2.64 -4.18 -2.61
CA VAL A 33 -2.26 -5.26 -3.53
C VAL A 33 -1.72 -6.46 -2.76
N ALA A 34 -0.75 -6.23 -1.88
CA ALA A 34 -0.05 -7.29 -1.15
C ALA A 34 -0.90 -8.02 -0.10
N THR A 35 -2.10 -7.52 0.20
CA THR A 35 -3.05 -8.18 1.11
C THR A 35 -4.34 -8.61 0.40
N ALA A 36 -4.37 -8.56 -0.94
CA ALA A 36 -5.57 -8.83 -1.73
C ALA A 36 -6.08 -10.28 -1.56
N ASP A 37 -5.19 -11.22 -1.27
CA ASP A 37 -5.48 -12.62 -0.96
C ASP A 37 -5.57 -12.92 0.55
N ARG A 38 -5.37 -11.91 1.39
CA ARG A 38 -5.30 -11.96 2.86
C ARG A 38 -4.08 -12.66 3.44
N GLU A 39 -3.04 -12.86 2.65
CA GLU A 39 -1.74 -13.27 3.14
C GLU A 39 -0.76 -12.10 2.95
N LEU A 40 0.40 -12.18 3.61
CA LEU A 40 1.50 -11.27 3.36
C LEU A 40 2.79 -12.02 3.66
N ALA A 41 3.67 -12.16 2.67
CA ALA A 41 4.96 -12.76 2.88
C ALA A 41 6.05 -11.70 3.07
N ASP A 42 6.88 -11.85 4.11
CA ASP A 42 8.02 -10.95 4.36
C ASP A 42 8.95 -10.82 3.13
N ALA A 43 9.09 -11.89 2.34
CA ALA A 43 9.87 -11.89 1.12
C ALA A 43 9.29 -10.97 0.02
N GLU A 44 7.97 -10.83 -0.07
CA GLU A 44 7.30 -9.91 -1.00
C GLU A 44 7.53 -8.46 -0.58
N VAL A 45 7.47 -8.21 0.74
CA VAL A 45 7.76 -6.90 1.34
C VAL A 45 9.18 -6.46 1.03
N ASP A 46 10.16 -7.32 1.30
CA ASP A 46 11.57 -7.01 1.07
C ASP A 46 11.85 -6.80 -0.42
N ARG A 47 11.26 -7.63 -1.29
CA ARG A 47 11.39 -7.49 -2.74
C ARG A 47 10.80 -6.18 -3.25
N PHE A 48 9.61 -5.81 -2.79
CA PHE A 48 8.97 -4.55 -3.15
C PHE A 48 9.82 -3.36 -2.74
N LEU A 49 10.28 -3.32 -1.48
CA LEU A 49 11.10 -2.22 -0.97
C LEU A 49 12.42 -2.10 -1.74
N GLN A 50 13.02 -3.23 -2.12
CA GLN A 50 14.21 -3.24 -2.96
C GLN A 50 13.92 -2.66 -4.36
N VAL A 51 12.87 -3.13 -5.04
CA VAL A 51 12.51 -2.63 -6.38
C VAL A 51 12.20 -1.14 -6.33
N LEU A 52 11.49 -0.68 -5.30
CA LEU A 52 11.14 0.73 -5.13
C LEU A 52 12.38 1.60 -4.87
N ALA A 53 13.33 1.11 -4.07
CA ALA A 53 14.60 1.80 -3.84
C ALA A 53 15.48 1.90 -5.10
N ASP A 54 15.39 0.93 -6.00
CA ASP A 54 16.16 0.89 -7.26
C ASP A 54 15.46 1.65 -8.41
N ASP A 55 14.22 2.10 -8.22
CA ASP A 55 13.41 2.72 -9.25
C ASP A 55 13.58 4.25 -9.26
N PRO A 56 14.11 4.85 -10.34
CA PRO A 56 14.38 6.29 -10.41
C PRO A 56 13.14 7.17 -10.20
N ALA A 57 11.94 6.65 -10.43
CA ALA A 57 10.70 7.38 -10.16
C ALA A 57 10.54 7.71 -8.67
N PHE A 58 11.16 6.95 -7.78
CA PHE A 58 11.04 7.11 -6.32
C PHE A 58 12.31 7.67 -5.67
N GLU A 59 13.30 8.15 -6.44
CA GLU A 59 14.55 8.72 -5.90
C GLU A 59 14.29 9.91 -4.95
N ALA A 60 13.24 10.68 -5.23
CA ALA A 60 12.82 11.82 -4.41
C ALA A 60 11.92 11.45 -3.21
N VAL A 61 11.54 10.17 -3.09
CA VAL A 61 10.65 9.68 -2.02
C VAL A 61 11.50 9.04 -0.93
N ASP A 62 11.21 9.35 0.33
CA ASP A 62 11.88 8.70 1.45
C ASP A 62 11.41 7.24 1.58
N ALA A 63 12.13 6.33 0.90
CA ALA A 63 11.85 4.91 0.94
C ALA A 63 11.93 4.32 2.35
N SER A 64 12.68 4.95 3.27
CA SER A 64 12.77 4.51 4.66
C SER A 64 11.46 4.73 5.43
N ALA A 65 10.63 5.68 4.99
CA ALA A 65 9.31 5.96 5.55
C ALA A 65 8.20 5.06 4.97
N ILE A 66 8.39 4.51 3.75
CA ILE A 66 7.40 3.65 3.10
C ILE A 66 7.23 2.33 3.85
N GLY A 67 8.32 1.65 4.22
CA GLY A 67 8.27 0.33 4.84
C GLY A 67 7.43 0.27 6.14
N PRO A 68 7.68 1.13 7.14
CA PRO A 68 6.87 1.20 8.35
C PRO A 68 5.40 1.52 8.06
N GLN A 69 5.14 2.48 7.19
CA GLN A 69 3.78 2.90 6.84
C GLN A 69 3.01 1.78 6.13
N PHE A 70 3.66 1.07 5.21
CA PHE A 70 3.11 -0.08 4.53
C PHE A 70 2.74 -1.18 5.53
N ARG A 71 3.66 -1.58 6.43
CA ARG A 71 3.40 -2.65 7.40
C ARG A 71 2.23 -2.32 8.31
N ALA A 72 2.15 -1.05 8.74
CA ALA A 72 1.05 -0.56 9.54
C ALA A 72 -0.29 -0.65 8.79
N LEU A 73 -0.34 -0.28 7.51
CA LEU A 73 -1.54 -0.36 6.67
C LEU A 73 -1.92 -1.81 6.34
N ALA A 74 -0.95 -2.64 5.97
CA ALA A 74 -1.16 -4.04 5.66
C ALA A 74 -1.73 -4.78 6.88
N GLN A 75 -1.16 -4.57 8.06
CA GLN A 75 -1.70 -5.14 9.29
C GLN A 75 -3.13 -4.64 9.57
N ALA A 76 -3.40 -3.35 9.36
CA ALA A 76 -4.75 -2.81 9.54
C ALA A 76 -5.77 -3.43 8.57
N VAL A 77 -5.36 -3.71 7.33
CA VAL A 77 -6.19 -4.42 6.33
C VAL A 77 -6.41 -5.87 6.73
N LEU A 78 -5.38 -6.58 7.21
CA LEU A 78 -5.52 -7.98 7.63
C LEU A 78 -6.39 -8.12 8.88
N ASP A 79 -6.23 -7.23 9.87
CA ASP A 79 -6.99 -7.26 11.13
C ASP A 79 -8.44 -6.81 10.94
N ARG A 80 -8.66 -5.77 10.12
CA ARG A 80 -9.94 -5.10 9.93
C ARG A 80 -10.16 -4.78 8.46
N PRO A 81 -10.48 -5.77 7.61
CA PRO A 81 -10.48 -5.62 6.15
C PRO A 81 -11.27 -4.41 5.64
N GLU A 82 -12.52 -4.25 6.07
CA GLU A 82 -13.36 -3.15 5.59
C GLU A 82 -12.81 -1.77 6.01
N GLU A 83 -12.42 -1.61 7.27
CA GLU A 83 -11.87 -0.34 7.79
C GLU A 83 -10.48 -0.04 7.21
N GLY A 84 -9.60 -1.03 7.15
CA GLY A 84 -8.25 -0.90 6.61
C GLY A 84 -8.27 -0.51 5.13
N TRP A 85 -9.15 -1.12 4.34
CA TRP A 85 -9.36 -0.73 2.95
C TRP A 85 -9.85 0.71 2.84
N LEU A 86 -10.86 1.11 3.62
CA LEU A 86 -11.35 2.49 3.61
C LEU A 86 -10.24 3.50 3.94
N VAL A 87 -9.41 3.20 4.94
CA VAL A 87 -8.30 4.07 5.33
C VAL A 87 -7.26 4.15 4.23
N ALA A 88 -6.83 3.02 3.66
CA ALA A 88 -5.86 3.00 2.57
C ALA A 88 -6.37 3.77 1.34
N LEU A 89 -7.62 3.53 0.90
CA LEU A 89 -8.22 4.25 -0.23
C LEU A 89 -8.32 5.76 0.05
N SER A 90 -8.60 6.18 1.29
CA SER A 90 -8.62 7.60 1.64
C SER A 90 -7.26 8.30 1.52
N ARG A 91 -6.15 7.55 1.55
CA ARG A 91 -4.80 8.09 1.29
C ARG A 91 -4.60 8.36 -0.19
N LEU A 92 -5.08 7.46 -1.04
CA LEU A 92 -5.02 7.59 -2.50
C LEU A 92 -5.80 8.82 -2.98
N GLN A 93 -6.96 9.10 -2.38
CA GLN A 93 -7.80 10.25 -2.72
C GLN A 93 -7.15 11.62 -2.41
N LYS A 94 -6.07 11.65 -1.63
CA LYS A 94 -5.33 12.88 -1.27
C LYS A 94 -4.12 13.13 -2.17
N VAL A 95 -3.88 12.25 -3.15
CA VAL A 95 -2.74 12.34 -4.07
C VAL A 95 -3.00 13.43 -5.09
N GLU A 96 -2.03 14.31 -5.27
CA GLU A 96 -2.07 15.33 -6.33
C GLU A 96 -2.01 14.66 -7.71
N PRO A 97 -2.75 15.16 -8.73
CA PRO A 97 -2.83 14.52 -10.05
C PRO A 97 -1.48 14.19 -10.69
N GLU A 98 -0.48 15.07 -10.56
CA GLU A 98 0.87 14.88 -11.10
C GLU A 98 1.66 13.74 -10.44
N ARG A 99 1.17 13.21 -9.32
CA ARG A 99 1.78 12.11 -8.56
C ARG A 99 1.09 10.77 -8.77
N ILE A 100 -0.06 10.73 -9.45
CA ILE A 100 -0.85 9.50 -9.67
C ILE A 100 -0.02 8.40 -10.32
N ASP A 101 0.79 8.74 -11.34
CA ASP A 101 1.63 7.77 -12.05
C ASP A 101 2.61 7.03 -11.12
N HIS A 102 3.10 7.69 -10.07
CA HIS A 102 3.97 7.06 -9.08
C HIS A 102 3.21 6.03 -8.24
N VAL A 103 1.96 6.32 -7.89
CA VAL A 103 1.11 5.42 -7.11
C VAL A 103 0.70 4.20 -7.93
N ILE A 104 0.37 4.39 -9.21
CA ILE A 104 0.07 3.29 -10.14
C ILE A 104 1.30 2.42 -10.36
N ARG A 105 2.47 3.04 -10.59
CA ARG A 105 3.74 2.33 -10.73
C ARG A 105 4.06 1.50 -9.48
N ALA A 106 3.81 2.02 -8.28
CA ALA A 106 3.96 1.25 -7.05
C ALA A 106 3.02 0.04 -7.00
N ALA A 107 1.73 0.21 -7.34
CA ALA A 107 0.78 -0.91 -7.40
C ALA A 107 1.21 -2.00 -8.41
N GLN A 108 1.75 -1.60 -9.56
CA GLN A 108 2.27 -2.51 -10.57
C GLN A 108 3.53 -3.26 -10.11
N ILE A 109 4.45 -2.58 -9.42
CA ILE A 109 5.63 -3.23 -8.82
C ILE A 109 5.20 -4.32 -7.82
N ALA A 110 4.17 -4.04 -7.02
CA ALA A 110 3.63 -4.98 -6.05
C ALA A 110 3.09 -6.26 -6.72
N ILE A 111 2.35 -6.13 -7.83
CA ILE A 111 1.83 -7.26 -8.62
C ILE A 111 2.98 -8.14 -9.18
N VAL A 112 4.03 -7.50 -9.69
CA VAL A 112 5.11 -8.23 -10.39
C VAL A 112 6.04 -8.95 -9.42
N ALA A 113 5.96 -8.68 -8.11
CA ALA A 113 6.85 -9.25 -7.11
C ALA A 113 6.79 -10.79 -7.05
N ASP A 114 5.63 -11.40 -7.30
CA ASP A 114 5.44 -12.86 -7.27
C ASP A 114 5.36 -13.50 -8.68
N GLY A 115 5.45 -12.70 -9.74
CA GLY A 115 5.64 -13.17 -11.12
C GLY A 115 4.38 -13.63 -11.86
N ALA A 116 3.19 -13.52 -11.26
CA ALA A 116 1.91 -13.73 -11.93
C ALA A 116 0.82 -12.81 -11.37
N LEU A 117 0.05 -12.15 -12.24
CA LEU A 117 -1.11 -11.36 -11.82
C LEU A 117 -2.27 -12.30 -11.46
N HIS A 118 -2.70 -12.25 -10.21
CA HIS A 118 -3.88 -12.96 -9.71
C HIS A 118 -5.16 -12.11 -9.83
N PRO A 119 -6.35 -12.73 -9.98
CA PRO A 119 -7.62 -12.00 -10.08
C PRO A 119 -7.88 -11.04 -8.90
N GLN A 120 -7.39 -11.39 -7.71
CA GLN A 120 -7.51 -10.57 -6.51
C GLN A 120 -6.68 -9.29 -6.61
N GLU A 121 -5.47 -9.38 -7.15
CA GLU A 121 -4.57 -8.24 -7.34
C GLU A 121 -5.09 -7.33 -8.45
N GLU A 122 -5.64 -7.90 -9.52
CA GLU A 122 -6.32 -7.15 -10.59
C GLU A 122 -7.53 -6.37 -10.04
N ALA A 123 -8.32 -7.01 -9.17
CA ALA A 123 -9.42 -6.35 -8.49
C ALA A 123 -8.93 -5.24 -7.53
N ALA A 124 -7.81 -5.44 -6.85
CA ALA A 124 -7.20 -4.41 -6.01
C ALA A 124 -6.72 -3.22 -6.84
N LEU A 125 -6.03 -3.46 -7.96
CA LEU A 125 -5.58 -2.41 -8.88
C LEU A 125 -6.74 -1.60 -9.43
N ARG A 126 -7.85 -2.24 -9.84
CA ARG A 126 -9.05 -1.52 -10.29
C ARG A 126 -9.58 -0.54 -9.23
N ARG A 127 -9.65 -0.98 -7.98
CA ARG A 127 -10.13 -0.14 -6.86
C ARG A 127 -9.15 1.00 -6.53
N ILE A 128 -7.85 0.77 -6.71
CA ILE A 128 -6.82 1.81 -6.60
C ILE A 128 -7.04 2.86 -7.70
N CYS A 129 -7.22 2.44 -8.95
CA CYS A 129 -7.49 3.34 -10.08
C CYS A 129 -8.77 4.17 -9.86
N GLU A 130 -9.85 3.53 -9.42
CA GLU A 130 -11.10 4.22 -9.06
C GLU A 130 -10.89 5.28 -7.97
N ALA A 131 -10.11 4.98 -6.93
CA ALA A 131 -9.83 5.92 -5.85
C ALA A 131 -8.94 7.10 -6.28
N LEU A 132 -8.09 6.88 -7.29
CA LEU A 132 -7.26 7.93 -7.92
C LEU A 132 -8.04 8.72 -8.99
N GLY A 133 -9.27 8.31 -9.33
CA GLY A 133 -10.10 8.97 -10.33
C GLY A 133 -9.64 8.73 -11.77
N ILE A 134 -8.94 7.62 -12.03
CA ILE A 134 -8.47 7.24 -13.37
C ILE A 134 -9.20 5.98 -13.88
N ASP A 135 -9.24 5.84 -15.20
CA ASP A 135 -9.80 4.65 -15.85
C ASP A 135 -8.86 3.44 -15.62
N PRO A 136 -9.32 2.34 -15.01
CA PRO A 136 -8.49 1.16 -14.80
C PRO A 136 -8.00 0.50 -16.09
N ASP A 137 -8.67 0.72 -17.23
CA ASP A 137 -8.22 0.20 -18.53
C ASP A 137 -7.15 1.11 -19.17
N ALA A 138 -6.85 2.27 -18.56
CA ALA A 138 -5.81 3.20 -18.97
C ALA A 138 -4.55 3.16 -18.09
N ALA A 139 -4.55 2.32 -17.05
CA ALA A 139 -3.47 2.17 -16.07
C ALA A 139 -2.38 1.18 -16.51
#